data_AF-A0A654TBV3-F1
#
_entry.id   AF-A0A654TBV3-F1
#
_cell.length_a   1.000
_cell.length_b   1.000
_cell.length_c   1.000
_cell.angle_alpha   90.00
_cell.angle_beta   90.00
_cell.angle_gamma   90.00
#
_symmetry.space_group_name_H-M   'P 1'
#
loop_
_entity.id
_entity.type
_entity.pdbx_description
1 polymer ?
#
loop_
_entity_poly.entity_id
_entity_poly.type
_entity_poly.pdbx_seq_one_letter_code
_entity_poly.pdbx_strand_id
1 'polypeptide(L)' 'MKLRAALDKVKAGDIAWLTRPLIDSYHTVWFELHEELIQAVGLTRDEAAKSGDAQ' A
#
# COMPACT_ATOMS: atom_id res chain seq x y z
N MET A 1 -8.75 9.97 -5.19
CA MET A 1 -8.30 8.56 -5.16
C MET A 1 -8.04 8.16 -3.71
N LYS A 2 -8.33 6.90 -3.31
CA LYS A 2 -8.29 6.44 -1.90
C LYS A 2 -6.94 6.69 -1.21
N LEU A 3 -5.82 6.44 -1.90
CA LEU A 3 -4.47 6.60 -1.34
C LEU A 3 -4.19 8.05 -0.92
N ARG A 4 -4.61 9.03 -1.74
CA ARG A 4 -4.47 10.45 -1.41
C ARG A 4 -5.32 10.83 -0.19
N ALA A 5 -6.56 10.34 -0.12
CA ALA A 5 -7.44 10.63 1.00
C ALA A 5 -6.87 10.10 2.33
N ALA A 6 -6.31 8.88 2.34
CA ALA A 6 -5.65 8.32 3.52
C ALA A 6 -4.38 9.10 3.89
N LEU A 7 -3.58 9.53 2.91
CA LEU A 7 -2.40 10.37 3.13
C LEU A 7 -2.76 11.72 3.75
N ASP A 8 -3.83 12.35 3.29
CA ASP A 8 -4.28 13.65 3.79
C ASP A 8 -4.69 13.55 5.27
N LYS A 9 -5.28 12.42 5.69
CA LYS A 9 -5.60 12.15 7.11
C LYS A 9 -4.35 11.99 7.97
N VAL A 10 -3.35 11.25 7.48
CA VAL A 10 -2.04 11.13 8.16
C VAL A 10 -1.38 12.51 8.31
N LYS A 11 -1.38 13.31 7.23
CA LYS A 11 -0.81 14.68 7.24
C LYS A 11 -1.57 15.63 8.16
N ALA A 12 -2.86 15.39 8.39
CA ALA A 12 -3.67 16.12 9.36
C ALA A 12 -3.40 15.71 10.82
N GLY A 13 -2.46 14.77 11.07
CA GLY A 13 -2.05 14.33 12.41
C GLY A 13 -2.81 13.11 12.93
N ASP A 14 -3.74 12.54 12.15
CA ASP A 14 -4.46 11.33 12.54
C ASP A 14 -3.61 10.10 12.21
N ILE A 15 -2.65 9.80 13.08
CA ILE A 15 -1.65 8.73 12.92
C ILE A 15 -2.29 7.34 12.78
N ALA A 16 -3.52 7.15 13.29
CA ALA A 16 -4.25 5.90 13.09
C ALA A 16 -4.46 5.59 11.59
N TRP A 17 -4.57 6.61 10.72
CA TRP A 17 -4.67 6.41 9.28
C TRP A 17 -3.40 5.93 8.61
N LEU A 18 -2.26 5.83 9.31
CA LEU A 18 -1.02 5.35 8.73
C LEU A 18 -1.06 3.84 8.50
N THR A 19 -1.41 3.06 9.53
CA THR A 19 -1.32 1.59 9.50
C THR A 19 -2.49 0.85 10.12
N ARG A 20 -3.53 1.54 10.64
CA ARG A 20 -4.60 0.85 11.36
C ARG A 20 -5.27 -0.20 10.47
N PRO A 21 -5.31 -1.48 10.90
CA PRO A 21 -5.99 -2.51 10.16
C PRO A 21 -7.51 -2.26 10.16
N LEU A 22 -8.21 -2.84 9.18
CA LEU A 22 -9.68 -2.76 9.02
C LEU A 22 -10.24 -1.39 8.62
N ILE A 23 -9.38 -0.40 8.38
CA ILE A 23 -9.76 0.82 7.68
C ILE A 23 -8.94 0.93 6.38
N ASP A 24 -9.39 1.80 5.49
CA ASP A 24 -8.65 2.24 4.29
C ASP A 24 -7.47 3.15 4.70
N SER A 25 -6.63 2.66 5.63
CA SER A 25 -5.39 3.31 6.03
C SER A 25 -4.46 3.43 4.84
N TYR A 26 -3.51 4.35 4.93
CA TYR A 26 -2.53 4.58 3.88
C TYR A 26 -1.79 3.28 3.54
N HIS A 27 -1.37 2.51 4.55
CA HIS A 27 -0.75 1.21 4.36
C HIS A 27 -1.70 0.20 3.69
N THR A 28 -2.96 0.09 4.12
CA THR A 28 -3.94 -0.85 3.53
C THR A 28 -4.15 -0.55 2.04
N VAL A 29 -4.45 0.69 1.70
CA VAL A 29 -4.72 1.09 0.31
C VAL A 29 -3.48 0.96 -0.56
N TRP A 30 -2.30 1.29 -0.03
CA TRP A 30 -1.04 1.06 -0.74
C TRP A 30 -0.80 -0.43 -0.99
N PHE A 31 -1.04 -1.28 0.02
CA PHE A 31 -0.85 -2.73 -0.08
C PHE A 31 -1.76 -3.33 -1.15
N GLU A 32 -3.04 -2.97 -1.15
CA GLU A 32 -4.01 -3.42 -2.16
C GLU A 32 -3.57 -3.02 -3.58
N LEU A 33 -3.24 -1.73 -3.78
CA LEU A 33 -2.74 -1.25 -5.08
C LEU A 33 -1.46 -1.97 -5.51
N HIS A 34 -0.54 -2.18 -4.57
CA HIS A 34 0.72 -2.86 -4.84
C HIS A 34 0.49 -4.33 -5.26
N GLU A 35 -0.43 -5.03 -4.62
CA GLU A 35 -0.84 -6.39 -5.04
C GLU A 35 -1.45 -6.40 -6.45
N GLU A 36 -2.33 -5.45 -6.74
CA GLU A 36 -2.93 -5.32 -8.07
C GLU A 36 -1.87 -5.09 -9.15
N LEU A 37 -0.86 -4.25 -8.88
CA LEU A 37 0.24 -4.00 -9.81
C LEU A 37 1.10 -5.24 -10.05
N ILE A 38 1.44 -6.00 -8.99
CA ILE A 38 2.18 -7.26 -9.09
C ILE A 38 1.45 -8.24 -10.02
N GLN A 39 0.14 -8.40 -9.81
CA GLN A 39 -0.68 -9.28 -10.64
C GLN A 39 -0.80 -8.77 -12.07
N ALA A 40 -0.93 -7.45 -12.27
CA ALA A 40 -1.04 -6.84 -13.58
C ALA A 40 0.22 -7.05 -14.45
N VAL A 41 1.40 -7.14 -13.83
CA VAL A 41 2.66 -7.47 -14.53
C VAL A 41 2.93 -8.98 -14.64
N GLY A 42 1.98 -9.82 -14.22
CA GLY A 42 2.07 -11.28 -14.33
C GLY A 42 3.02 -11.93 -13.32
N LEU A 43 3.34 -11.24 -12.22
CA LEU A 43 4.18 -11.75 -11.15
C LEU A 43 3.34 -12.23 -9.97
N THR A 44 3.91 -13.14 -9.18
CA THR A 44 3.50 -13.40 -7.81
C THR A 44 4.22 -12.44 -6.85
N ARG A 45 3.69 -12.30 -5.63
CA ARG A 45 4.33 -11.50 -4.57
C ARG A 45 5.75 -11.96 -4.24
N ASP A 46 5.98 -13.27 -4.23
CA ASP A 46 7.29 -13.85 -3.96
C ASP A 46 8.30 -13.53 -5.09
N GLU A 47 7.87 -13.63 -6.36
CA GLU A 47 8.70 -13.23 -7.50
C GLU A 47 9.01 -11.73 -7.50
N ALA A 48 8.01 -10.90 -7.20
CA ALA A 48 8.19 -9.46 -7.06
C ALA A 48 9.18 -9.11 -5.93
N ALA A 49 9.08 -9.79 -4.78
CA ALA A 49 10.02 -9.60 -3.67
C ALA A 49 11.46 -9.96 -4.07
N LYS A 50 11.66 -11.08 -4.78
CA LYS A 50 12.98 -11.52 -5.28
C LYS A 50 13.54 -10.63 -6.38
N SER A 51 12.68 -10.03 -7.21
CA SER A 51 13.08 -9.08 -8.24
C SER A 51 13.54 -7.73 -7.66
N GLY A 52 13.15 -7.43 -6.42
CA GLY A 52 13.42 -6.20 -5.70
C GLY A 52 14.69 -6.20 -4.85
N ASP A 53 15.55 -7.23 -4.95
CA ASP A 53 16.86 -7.31 -4.26
C ASP A 53 17.86 -6.29 -4.84
N ALA A 54 17.55 -5.02 -4.60
CA ALA A 54 18.46 -3.89 -4.53
C ALA A 54 17.99 -3.07 -3.31
N GLN A 55 18.22 -3.60 -2.11
CA GLN A 55 18.08 -2.87 -0.85
C GLN A 55 19.44 -2.72 -0.16
#